data_AF-A0ABD4S7Z2-F1
#
_entry.id   AF-A0ABD4S7Z2-F1
#
_cell.length_a   1.000
_cell.length_b   1.000
_cell.length_c   1.000
_cell.angle_alpha   90.00
_cell.angle_beta   90.00
_cell.angle_gamma   90.00
#
_symmetry.space_group_name_H-M   'P 1'
#
loop_
_entity.id
_entity.type
_entity.pdbx_description
1 polymer ?
#
loop_
_entity_poly.entity_id
_entity_poly.type
_entity_poly.pdbx_seq_one_letter_code
_entity_poly.pdbx_strand_id
1 'polypeptide(L)' 'MKCPNCGSEKIQKNIKWGGKGNTGNVGLRYSLLGVAAVYSDLCLDCGEIVRTYIMENTDEDWQIKRIKNIKK' A
#
# COMPACT_ATOMS: atom_id res chain seq x y z
N MET A 1 -12.93 -11.72 -4.68
CA MET A 1 -13.17 -10.53 -5.52
C MET A 1 -12.83 -10.91 -6.93
N LYS A 2 -13.58 -10.46 -7.93
CA LYS A 2 -13.28 -10.69 -9.34
C LYS A 2 -12.46 -9.52 -9.88
N CYS A 3 -11.53 -9.80 -10.80
CA CYS A 3 -10.83 -8.77 -11.53
C CYS A 3 -11.84 -7.97 -12.37
N PRO A 4 -11.90 -6.63 -12.26
CA PRO A 4 -12.83 -5.81 -13.02
C PRO A 4 -12.51 -5.78 -14.53
N ASN A 5 -11.26 -6.07 -14.89
CA ASN A 5 -10.82 -6.05 -16.28
C ASN A 5 -11.12 -7.37 -17.01
N CYS A 6 -10.73 -8.53 -16.47
CA CYS A 6 -10.88 -9.83 -17.14
C CYS A 6 -11.84 -10.82 -16.47
N GLY A 7 -12.46 -10.45 -15.35
CA GLY A 7 -13.40 -11.32 -14.61
C GLY A 7 -12.77 -12.46 -13.81
N SER A 8 -11.45 -12.67 -13.91
CA SER A 8 -10.73 -13.74 -13.19
C SER A 8 -10.84 -13.63 -11.66
N GLU A 9 -10.82 -14.78 -11.00
CA GLU A 9 -10.76 -14.91 -9.53
C GLU A 9 -9.33 -15.17 -9.00
N LYS A 10 -8.33 -15.35 -9.90
CA LYS A 10 -6.93 -15.58 -9.51
C LYS A 10 -6.26 -14.27 -9.10
N ILE A 11 -6.54 -13.85 -7.87
CA ILE A 11 -6.03 -12.60 -7.30
C ILE A 11 -4.97 -12.92 -6.24
N GLN A 12 -3.73 -12.49 -6.49
CA GLN A 12 -2.68 -12.48 -5.48
C GLN A 12 -2.83 -11.24 -4.61
N LYS A 13 -3.03 -11.45 -3.30
CA LYS A 13 -3.30 -10.37 -2.35
C LYS A 13 -2.05 -9.93 -1.58
N ASN A 14 -2.14 -8.76 -0.95
CA ASN A 14 -1.15 -8.23 -0.01
C ASN A 14 0.26 -8.06 -0.59
N ILE A 15 0.38 -7.69 -1.87
CA ILE A 15 1.67 -7.44 -2.49
C ILE A 15 2.19 -6.09 -2.01
N LYS A 16 3.21 -6.10 -1.15
CA LYS A 16 3.88 -4.90 -0.68
C LYS A 16 4.65 -4.25 -1.84
N TRP A 17 4.50 -2.93 -1.99
CA TRP A 17 5.33 -2.17 -2.93
C TRP A 17 6.80 -2.26 -2.51
N GLY A 18 7.66 -2.70 -3.43
CA GLY A 18 9.10 -2.81 -3.19
C GLY A 18 9.83 -1.49 -3.47
N GLY A 19 10.91 -1.24 -2.73
CA GLY A 19 11.91 -0.21 -3.06
C GLY A 19 13.24 -0.88 -3.38
N LYS A 20 13.66 -0.87 -4.65
CA LYS A 20 15.02 -1.29 -5.09
C LYS A 20 15.85 -0.08 -5.53
N GLY A 21 15.73 1.05 -4.82
CA GLY A 21 16.53 2.26 -5.05
C GLY A 21 17.32 2.62 -3.80
N ASN A 22 18.51 3.20 -3.98
CA ASN A 22 19.46 3.59 -2.93
C ASN A 22 18.95 4.70 -1.97
N THR A 23 17.64 4.95 -1.85
CA THR A 23 17.14 6.04 -1.02
C THR A 23 15.67 5.82 -0.62
N GLY A 24 15.46 5.10 0.48
CA GLY A 24 14.23 5.18 1.28
C GLY A 24 13.10 4.19 0.98
N ASN A 25 12.12 4.18 1.88
CA ASN A 25 10.88 3.40 1.75
C ASN A 25 10.02 3.99 0.61
N VAL A 26 9.56 3.14 -0.31
CA VAL A 26 8.56 3.52 -1.34
C VAL A 26 7.15 3.27 -0.77
N GLY A 27 6.28 4.28 -0.88
CA GLY A 27 4.93 4.20 -0.35
C GLY A 27 4.13 5.50 -0.50
N LEU A 28 2.99 5.58 0.19
CA LEU A 28 2.12 6.75 0.14
C LEU A 28 2.68 7.82 1.07
N ARG A 29 3.06 8.97 0.49
CA ARG A 29 3.45 10.13 1.27
C ARG A 29 2.22 10.84 1.80
N TYR A 30 2.14 10.99 3.11
CA TYR A 30 1.02 11.67 3.78
C TYR A 30 1.48 12.89 4.61
N SER A 31 2.78 13.07 4.79
CA SER A 31 3.37 14.26 5.40
C SER A 31 4.78 14.49 4.88
N LEU A 32 5.41 15.60 5.30
CA LEU A 32 6.78 15.93 4.90
C LEU A 32 7.78 14.81 5.23
N LEU A 33 7.59 14.14 6.38
CA LEU A 33 8.47 13.11 6.93
C LEU A 33 7.86 11.69 6.94
N GLY A 34 6.57 11.55 6.63
CA GLY A 34 5.83 10.30 6.76
C GLY A 34 5.52 9.65 5.42
N VAL A 35 6.01 8.42 5.25
CA VAL A 35 5.67 7.52 4.13
C VAL A 35 5.06 6.25 4.73
N ALA A 36 3.85 5.90 4.29
CA ALA A 36 3.16 4.67 4.70
C ALA A 36 3.45 3.55 3.69
N ALA A 37 3.61 2.32 4.18
CA ALA A 37 3.77 1.16 3.31
C ALA A 37 2.47 0.91 2.53
N VAL A 38 2.59 0.76 1.21
CA VAL A 38 1.46 0.53 0.30
C VAL A 38 1.47 -0.92 -0.16
N TYR A 39 0.27 -1.47 -0.26
CA TYR A 39 -0.01 -2.82 -0.68
C TYR A 39 -0.97 -2.80 -1.87
N SER A 40 -0.93 -3.85 -2.67
CA SER A 40 -1.85 -4.03 -3.78
C SER A 40 -2.23 -5.48 -3.99
N ASP A 41 -3.41 -5.68 -4.56
CA ASP A 41 -3.90 -6.98 -5.01
C ASP A 41 -3.78 -7.04 -6.54
N LEU A 42 -3.15 -8.10 -7.07
CA LEU A 42 -2.83 -8.25 -8.48
C LEU A 42 -3.60 -9.44 -9.08
N CYS A 43 -4.22 -9.23 -10.25
CA CYS A 43 -4.76 -10.33 -11.04
C CYS A 43 -3.62 -11.07 -11.74
N LEU A 44 -3.48 -12.37 -11.47
CA LEU A 44 -2.39 -13.17 -12.03
C LEU A 44 -2.60 -13.55 -13.50
N ASP A 45 -3.84 -13.48 -14.00
CA ASP A 45 -4.12 -13.82 -15.40
C ASP A 45 -3.95 -12.62 -16.36
N CYS A 46 -4.25 -11.39 -15.92
CA CYS A 46 -4.17 -10.20 -16.81
C CYS A 46 -3.27 -9.06 -16.30
N GLY A 47 -2.68 -9.17 -15.10
CA GLY A 47 -1.80 -8.14 -14.54
C GLY A 47 -2.50 -6.90 -13.98
N GLU A 48 -3.84 -6.86 -13.96
CA GLU A 48 -4.60 -5.74 -13.40
C GLU A 48 -4.34 -5.59 -11.89
N ILE A 49 -4.07 -4.36 -11.45
CA ILE A 49 -4.08 -4.01 -10.02
C ILE A 49 -5.53 -3.81 -9.60
N VAL A 50 -6.08 -4.77 -8.86
CA VAL A 50 -7.49 -4.78 -8.49
C VAL A 50 -7.81 -3.79 -7.37
N ARG A 51 -6.84 -3.56 -6.48
CA ARG A 51 -6.95 -2.59 -5.37
C ARG A 51 -5.56 -2.19 -4.89
N THR A 52 -5.44 -0.95 -4.44
CA THR A 52 -4.29 -0.44 -3.68
C THR A 52 -4.75 0.07 -2.32
N TYR A 53 -4.02 -0.25 -1.25
CA TYR A 53 -4.40 0.06 0.12
C TYR A 53 -3.19 0.12 1.07
N ILE A 54 -3.41 0.62 2.28
CA ILE A 54 -2.44 0.64 3.38
C ILE A 54 -2.92 -0.38 4.42
N MET A 55 -2.02 -1.23 4.93
CA MET A 55 -2.33 -2.28 5.93
C MET A 55 -2.17 -1.84 7.38
N GLU A 56 -1.94 -0.55 7.62
CA GLU A 56 -1.78 -0.01 8.97
C GLU A 56 -3.15 0.19 9.64
N ASN A 57 -3.18 0.26 10.97
CA ASN A 57 -4.41 0.61 11.68
C ASN A 57 -4.73 2.09 11.41
N THR A 58 -5.61 2.34 10.44
CA THR A 58 -5.97 3.68 9.98
C THR A 58 -7.18 4.23 10.73
N ASP A 59 -7.07 4.38 12.06
CA ASP A 59 -8.02 5.22 12.79
C ASP A 59 -7.92 6.68 12.31
N GLU A 60 -8.93 7.51 12.56
CA GLU A 60 -9.06 8.86 11.94
C GLU A 60 -7.80 9.75 12.11
N ASP A 61 -6.98 9.47 13.13
CA ASP A 61 -5.75 10.18 13.49
C ASP A 61 -4.45 9.39 13.23
N TRP A 62 -4.48 8.30 12.49
CA TRP A 62 -3.34 7.38 12.37
C TRP A 62 -2.05 8.08 11.91
N GLN A 63 -2.19 9.07 11.03
CA GLN A 63 -1.09 9.92 10.55
C GLN A 63 -0.51 10.82 11.64
N ILE A 64 -1.38 11.39 12.49
CA ILE A 64 -1.00 12.32 13.56
C ILE A 64 -0.30 11.56 14.69
N LYS A 65 -0.81 10.39 15.07
CA LYS A 65 -0.20 9.52 16.10
C LYS A 65 1.20 9.08 15.69
N ARG A 66 1.40 8.76 14.41
CA ARG A 66 2.70 8.31 13.89
C ARG A 66 3.75 9.42 13.86
N ILE A 67 3.37 10.65 13.50
CA ILE A 67 4.26 11.82 13.56
C ILE A 67 4.74 12.09 15.00
N LYS A 68 3.88 11.92 16.01
CA LYS A 68 4.25 12.11 17.42
C LYS A 68 5.27 11.08 17.91
N ASN A 69 5.16 9.83 17.46
CA ASN A 69 6.09 8.76 17.83
C ASN A 69 7.47 8.89 17.16
N ILE A 70 7.58 9.54 16.00
CA ILE A 70 8.86 9.79 15.33
C ILE A 70 9.66 10.93 16.02
N LYS A 71 8.98 11.81 16.76
CA LYS A 71 9.59 12.96 17.46
C LYS A 71 10.03 12.66 18.91
N LYS A 72 9.82 11.44 19.40
CA LYS A 72 10.35 10.96 20.68
C LYS A 72 11.64 10.18 20.43
#